data_AF-Q9URN5-F1
#
_entry.id   AF-Q9URN5-F1
#
_cell.length_a   1.000
_cell.length_b   1.000
_cell.length_c   1.000
_cell.angle_alpha   90.00
_cell.angle_beta   90.00
_cell.angle_gamma   90.00
#
_symmetry.space_group_name_H-M   'P 1'
#
loop_
_entity.id
_entity.type
_entity.pdbx_description
1 polymer ?
#
loop_
_entity_poly.entity_id
_entity_poly.type
_entity_poly.pdbx_seq_one_letter_code
_entity_poly.pdbx_strand_id
1 'polypeptide(L)'
;ECTVFMGAEDVRRQALNVFRMKLLGAKVVAVEAGSRTPRDAVNEALRYWVVNLADTHYIIGSAIGPHPFPTIVRTFQSVIGNETKQQMLEKRGKLPDAVVACVGGGSNAVGMFYPFSNDPSVKLLGVEAGGDGVDTPRHSATLTA
;
A
#
# COMPACT_ATOMS: atom_id res chain seq x y z
N GLU A 1 9.68 18.43 -9.47
CA GLU A 1 9.36 18.80 -8.07
C GLU A 1 8.60 17.65 -7.41
N CYS A 2 8.82 17.37 -6.12
CA CYS A 2 8.11 16.31 -5.39
C CYS A 2 7.68 16.83 -4.02
N THR A 3 6.38 16.71 -3.72
CA THR A 3 5.81 17.03 -2.41
C THR A 3 5.21 15.77 -1.80
N VAL A 4 5.61 15.45 -0.58
CA VAL A 4 5.14 14.30 0.20
C VAL A 4 4.34 14.79 1.39
N PHE A 5 3.07 14.41 1.45
CA PHE A 5 2.22 14.61 2.62
C PHE A 5 2.43 13.46 3.60
N MET A 6 2.67 13.77 4.86
CA MET A 6 2.94 12.77 5.89
C MET A 6 2.29 13.21 7.20
N GLY A 7 1.61 12.29 7.89
CA GLY A 7 1.01 12.59 9.19
C GLY A 7 2.05 13.10 10.18
N ALA A 8 1.73 14.14 10.96
CA ALA A 8 2.71 14.77 11.85
C ALA A 8 3.29 13.79 12.89
N GLU A 9 2.51 12.82 13.34
CA GLU A 9 3.01 11.77 14.21
C GLU A 9 4.02 10.85 13.50
N ASP A 10 3.78 10.52 12.24
CA ASP A 10 4.71 9.73 11.43
C ASP A 10 5.99 10.52 11.11
N VAL A 11 5.89 11.83 10.83
CA VAL A 11 7.06 12.69 10.65
C VAL A 11 7.98 12.63 11.87
N ARG A 12 7.40 12.66 13.07
CA ARG A 12 8.14 12.53 14.34
C ARG A 12 8.75 11.14 14.49
N ARG A 13 7.97 10.08 14.25
CA ARG A 13 8.40 8.67 14.45
C ARG A 13 9.41 8.20 13.39
N GLN A 14 9.37 8.77 12.17
CA GLN A 14 10.15 8.35 11.00
C GLN A 14 11.12 9.44 10.54
N ALA A 15 11.76 10.14 11.49
CA ALA A 15 12.65 11.28 11.20
C ALA A 15 13.76 10.96 10.17
N LEU A 16 14.30 9.74 10.17
CA LEU A 16 15.34 9.33 9.22
C LEU A 16 14.81 9.24 7.78
N ASN A 17 13.55 8.81 7.59
CA ASN A 17 12.93 8.80 6.26
C ASN A 17 12.60 10.22 5.79
N VAL A 18 12.15 11.09 6.70
CA VAL A 18 11.97 12.52 6.40
C VAL A 18 13.28 13.16 5.96
N PHE A 19 14.37 12.87 6.65
CA PHE A 19 15.71 13.34 6.28
C PHE A 19 16.11 12.85 4.87
N ARG A 20 15.94 11.55 4.57
CA ARG A 20 16.24 10.98 3.24
C ARG A 20 15.42 11.65 2.14
N MET A 21 14.12 11.86 2.36
CA MET A 21 13.25 12.55 1.38
C MET A 21 13.75 13.95 1.07
N LYS A 22 14.13 14.73 2.10
CA LYS A 22 14.70 16.06 1.93
C LYS A 22 16.05 16.03 1.22
N LEU A 23 16.90 15.06 1.52
CA LEU A 23 18.20 14.87 0.84
C LEU A 23 18.03 14.58 -0.66
N LEU A 24 16.97 13.86 -1.03
CA LEU A 24 16.57 13.61 -2.42
C LEU A 24 15.85 14.80 -3.08
N GLY A 25 15.71 15.93 -2.38
CA GLY A 25 15.08 17.15 -2.90
C GLY A 25 13.55 17.22 -2.78
N ALA A 26 12.92 16.30 -2.06
CA ALA A 26 11.49 16.33 -1.83
C ALA A 26 11.09 17.31 -0.71
N LYS A 27 9.97 18.01 -0.90
CA LYS A 27 9.30 18.78 0.16
C LYS A 27 8.44 17.83 0.99
N VAL A 28 8.60 17.84 2.31
CA VAL A 28 7.76 17.04 3.23
C VAL A 28 6.81 17.98 3.96
N VAL A 29 5.51 17.77 3.80
CA VAL A 29 4.44 18.53 4.45
C VAL A 29 3.85 17.69 5.57
N ALA A 30 4.04 18.16 6.81
CA ALA A 30 3.44 17.53 7.98
C ALA A 30 1.94 17.84 8.04
N VAL A 31 1.11 16.80 8.09
CA VAL A 31 -0.35 16.91 8.21
C VAL A 31 -0.74 16.82 9.68
N GLU A 32 -1.19 17.95 10.22
CA GLU A 32 -1.60 18.11 11.62
C GLU A 32 -3.09 17.80 11.87
N ALA A 33 -3.86 17.67 10.79
CA ALA A 33 -5.29 17.41 10.83
C ALA A 33 -5.61 15.97 11.27
N GLY A 34 -6.77 15.80 11.90
CA GLY A 34 -7.32 14.49 12.25
C GLY A 34 -6.44 13.71 13.22
N SER A 35 -6.25 12.42 12.94
CA SER A 35 -5.44 11.50 13.74
C SER A 35 -3.93 11.66 13.52
N ARG A 36 -3.52 12.46 12.52
CA ARG A 36 -2.11 12.71 12.16
C ARG A 36 -1.37 11.45 11.71
N THR A 37 -2.11 10.51 11.12
CA THR A 37 -1.64 9.21 10.63
C THR A 37 -1.69 9.14 9.10
N PRO A 38 -1.31 8.02 8.45
CA PRO A 38 -1.28 7.91 6.99
C PRO A 38 -2.63 8.19 6.32
N ARG A 39 -3.76 7.89 6.98
CA ARG A 39 -5.10 8.17 6.44
C ARG A 39 -5.31 9.65 6.17
N ASP A 40 -4.92 10.51 7.11
CA ASP A 40 -5.08 11.95 6.99
C ASP A 40 -4.14 12.51 5.90
N ALA A 41 -2.92 11.98 5.82
CA ALA A 41 -1.96 12.35 4.77
C ALA A 41 -2.47 12.03 3.36
N VAL A 42 -3.08 10.86 3.16
CA VAL A 42 -3.70 10.46 1.88
C VAL A 42 -4.84 11.41 1.49
N ASN A 43 -5.68 11.81 2.45
CA ASN A 43 -6.78 12.74 2.20
C ASN A 43 -6.26 14.14 1.82
N GLU A 44 -5.25 14.65 2.51
CA GLU A 44 -4.64 15.94 2.18
C GLU A 44 -3.93 15.92 0.82
N ALA A 45 -3.21 14.84 0.49
CA ALA A 45 -2.60 14.68 -0.81
C ALA A 45 -3.63 14.67 -1.95
N LEU A 46 -4.78 14.00 -1.74
CA LEU A 46 -5.88 13.99 -2.70
C LEU A 46 -6.50 15.38 -2.87
N ARG A 47 -6.75 16.11 -1.77
CA ARG A 47 -7.26 17.50 -1.82
C ARG A 47 -6.30 18.41 -2.56
N TYR A 48 -5.00 18.32 -2.26
CA TYR A 48 -3.98 19.09 -2.96
C TYR A 48 -4.00 18.81 -4.46
N TRP A 49 -4.07 17.53 -4.86
CA TRP A 49 -4.09 17.16 -6.26
C TRP A 49 -5.32 17.72 -7.01
N VAL A 50 -6.51 17.63 -6.42
CA VAL A 50 -7.75 18.15 -7.04
C VAL A 50 -7.66 19.65 -7.32
N VAL A 51 -6.94 20.42 -6.49
CA VAL A 51 -6.76 21.86 -6.70
C VAL A 51 -5.65 22.17 -7.72
N ASN A 52 -4.71 21.23 -7.96
CA ASN A 52 -3.53 21.42 -8.80
C ASN A 52 -3.47 20.43 -9.99
N LEU A 53 -4.62 20.09 -10.57
CA LEU A 53 -4.72 19.06 -11.63
C LEU A 53 -3.92 19.38 -12.90
N ALA A 54 -3.65 20.66 -13.18
CA ALA A 54 -3.05 21.10 -14.44
C ALA A 54 -1.58 20.67 -14.60
N ASP A 55 -0.84 20.56 -13.50
CA ASP A 55 0.61 20.34 -13.50
C ASP A 55 1.06 19.24 -12.52
N THR A 56 0.15 18.72 -11.70
CA THR A 56 0.48 17.77 -10.63
C THR A 56 -0.08 16.38 -10.94
N HIS A 57 0.79 15.37 -10.89
CA HIS A 57 0.37 13.98 -10.88
C HIS A 57 0.36 13.43 -9.45
N TYR A 58 -0.76 12.82 -9.03
CA TYR A 58 -0.87 12.20 -7.73
C TYR A 58 -0.37 10.75 -7.74
N ILE A 59 0.71 10.51 -7.01
CA ILE A 59 1.30 9.18 -6.83
C ILE A 59 0.74 8.55 -5.56
N ILE A 60 -0.22 7.64 -5.72
CA ILE A 60 -0.81 6.89 -4.61
C ILE A 60 0.07 5.70 -4.22
N GLY A 61 0.28 5.52 -2.92
CA GLY A 61 1.23 4.52 -2.41
C GLY A 61 0.69 3.09 -2.29
N SER A 62 -0.60 2.85 -2.54
CA SER A 62 -1.20 1.52 -2.38
C SER A 62 -2.41 1.31 -3.28
N ALA A 63 -2.92 0.06 -3.35
CA ALA A 63 -4.10 -0.34 -4.12
C ALA A 63 -5.41 0.12 -3.48
N ILE A 64 -5.52 1.44 -3.24
CA ILE A 64 -6.64 2.12 -2.61
C ILE A 64 -7.10 3.28 -3.51
N GLY A 65 -8.12 4.02 -3.07
CA GLY A 65 -8.64 5.18 -3.79
C GLY A 65 -9.55 4.81 -4.95
N PRO A 66 -10.04 5.81 -5.70
CA PRO A 66 -10.96 5.59 -6.81
C PRO A 66 -10.27 4.96 -8.02
N HIS A 67 -11.05 4.40 -8.94
CA HIS A 67 -10.55 4.10 -10.28
C HIS A 67 -9.87 5.36 -10.88
N PRO A 68 -8.72 5.24 -11.56
CA PRO A 68 -8.05 4.01 -11.99
C PRO A 68 -6.96 3.47 -11.03
N PHE A 69 -6.78 4.06 -9.85
CA PHE A 69 -5.62 3.80 -8.99
C PHE A 69 -5.45 2.33 -8.56
N PRO A 70 -6.48 1.60 -8.07
CA PRO A 70 -6.32 0.19 -7.71
C PRO A 70 -5.87 -0.68 -8.90
N THR A 71 -6.37 -0.41 -10.10
CA THR A 71 -6.00 -1.13 -11.32
C THR A 71 -4.55 -0.87 -11.69
N ILE A 72 -4.11 0.40 -11.67
CA ILE A 72 -2.73 0.77 -11.96
C ILE A 72 -1.78 0.09 -10.97
N VAL A 73 -2.04 0.25 -9.66
CA VAL A 73 -1.16 -0.29 -8.62
C VAL A 73 -1.09 -1.80 -8.68
N ARG A 74 -2.22 -2.50 -8.82
CA ARG A 74 -2.23 -3.95 -9.02
C ARG A 74 -1.39 -4.36 -10.22
N THR A 75 -1.54 -3.65 -11.34
CA THR A 75 -0.84 -3.99 -12.58
C THR A 75 0.67 -3.82 -12.42
N PHE A 76 1.13 -2.71 -11.84
CA PHE A 76 2.55 -2.48 -11.57
C PHE A 76 3.14 -3.42 -10.51
N GLN A 77 2.34 -3.87 -9.55
CA GLN A 77 2.78 -4.83 -8.53
C GLN A 77 2.67 -6.29 -8.97
N SER A 78 1.98 -6.60 -10.07
CA SER A 78 1.73 -7.98 -10.54
C SER A 78 3.00 -8.76 -10.89
N VAL A 79 4.11 -8.06 -11.09
CA VAL A 79 5.44 -8.66 -11.26
C VAL A 79 5.77 -9.63 -10.12
N ILE A 80 5.35 -9.32 -8.89
CA ILE A 80 5.59 -10.16 -7.71
C ILE A 80 5.01 -11.57 -7.90
N GLY A 81 3.71 -11.66 -8.22
CA GLY A 81 3.07 -12.96 -8.42
C GLY A 81 3.53 -13.68 -9.69
N ASN A 82 3.85 -12.93 -10.76
CA ASN A 82 4.34 -13.50 -12.01
C ASN A 82 5.69 -14.20 -11.80
N GLU A 83 6.64 -13.51 -11.16
CA GLU A 83 7.95 -14.07 -10.82
C GLU A 83 7.80 -15.24 -9.84
N THR A 84 6.95 -15.10 -8.81
CA THR A 84 6.70 -16.17 -7.84
C THR A 84 6.18 -17.43 -8.52
N LYS A 85 5.23 -17.30 -9.46
CA LYS A 85 4.68 -18.43 -10.21
C LYS A 85 5.76 -19.12 -11.03
N GLN A 86 6.56 -18.35 -11.77
CA GLN A 86 7.67 -18.86 -12.56
C GLN A 86 8.67 -19.61 -11.67
N GLN A 87 9.11 -18.99 -10.58
CA GLN A 87 10.08 -19.56 -9.65
C GLN A 87 9.56 -20.84 -8.98
N MET A 88 8.27 -20.93 -8.68
CA MET A 88 7.65 -22.13 -8.11
C MET A 88 7.64 -23.29 -9.11
N LEU A 89 7.31 -23.02 -10.38
CA LEU A 89 7.38 -24.03 -11.43
C LEU A 89 8.82 -24.50 -11.65
N GLU A 90 9.78 -23.58 -11.72
CA GLU A 90 11.20 -23.90 -11.92
C GLU A 90 11.81 -24.70 -10.76
N LYS A 91 11.54 -24.31 -9.51
CA LYS A 91 12.20 -24.89 -8.33
C LYS A 91 11.46 -26.08 -7.73
N ARG A 92 10.14 -26.17 -7.93
CA ARG A 92 9.28 -27.18 -7.28
C ARG A 92 8.44 -27.98 -8.27
N GLY A 93 8.41 -27.62 -9.55
CA GLY A 93 7.63 -28.32 -10.58
C GLY A 93 6.11 -28.21 -10.41
N LYS A 94 5.64 -27.34 -9.51
CA LYS A 94 4.21 -27.16 -9.21
C LYS A 94 3.92 -25.75 -8.69
N LEU A 95 2.65 -25.36 -8.77
CA LEU A 95 2.14 -24.16 -8.10
C LEU A 95 2.18 -24.31 -6.57
N PRO A 96 2.24 -23.20 -5.81
CA PRO A 96 2.16 -23.25 -4.35
C PRO A 96 0.76 -23.67 -3.89
N ASP A 97 0.67 -24.36 -2.75
CA ASP A 97 -0.63 -24.71 -2.14
C ASP A 97 -1.34 -23.45 -1.59
N ALA A 98 -0.56 -22.45 -1.18
CA ALA A 98 -1.05 -21.13 -0.76
C ALA A 98 0.00 -20.04 -1.01
N VAL A 99 -0.47 -18.82 -1.25
CA VAL A 99 0.34 -17.58 -1.18
C VAL A 99 -0.20 -16.69 -0.07
N VAL A 100 0.71 -16.08 0.69
CA VAL A 100 0.38 -15.31 1.89
C VAL A 100 0.99 -13.92 1.80
N ALA A 101 0.22 -12.89 2.10
CA ALA A 101 0.69 -11.51 2.07
C ALA A 101 -0.04 -10.64 3.11
N CYS A 102 0.65 -9.62 3.65
CA CYS A 102 0.03 -8.69 4.59
C CYS A 102 -0.86 -7.67 3.87
N VAL A 103 -1.98 -7.31 4.51
CA VAL A 103 -2.99 -6.41 3.97
C VAL A 103 -3.10 -5.18 4.87
N GLY A 104 -2.37 -4.13 4.51
CA GLY A 104 -2.69 -2.76 4.89
C GLY A 104 -3.57 -2.14 3.81
N GLY A 105 -2.98 -1.31 2.95
CA GLY A 105 -3.67 -0.84 1.73
C GLY A 105 -3.67 -1.85 0.56
N GLY A 106 -3.17 -3.08 0.75
CA GLY A 106 -3.32 -4.20 -0.18
C GLY A 106 -2.42 -4.26 -1.43
N SER A 107 -1.50 -3.31 -1.68
CA SER A 107 -0.70 -3.30 -2.92
C SER A 107 0.20 -4.53 -3.13
N ASN A 108 0.97 -4.91 -2.10
CA ASN A 108 1.83 -6.08 -2.16
C ASN A 108 1.00 -7.38 -2.30
N ALA A 109 -0.11 -7.46 -1.56
CA ALA A 109 -0.99 -8.63 -1.56
C ALA A 109 -1.65 -8.81 -2.92
N VAL A 110 -2.23 -7.76 -3.50
CA VAL A 110 -2.85 -7.87 -4.83
C VAL A 110 -1.82 -8.12 -5.92
N GLY A 111 -0.59 -7.61 -5.77
CA GLY A 111 0.53 -7.90 -6.67
C GLY A 111 0.94 -9.38 -6.64
N MET A 112 0.94 -9.99 -5.45
CA MET A 112 1.15 -11.43 -5.30
C MET A 112 -0.03 -12.24 -5.84
N PHE A 113 -1.26 -11.88 -5.46
CA PHE A 113 -2.45 -12.70 -5.67
C PHE A 113 -2.99 -12.67 -7.10
N TYR A 114 -2.91 -11.51 -7.77
CA TYR A 114 -3.56 -11.33 -9.07
C TYR A 114 -3.10 -12.35 -10.13
N PRO A 115 -1.80 -12.66 -10.30
CA PRO A 115 -1.37 -13.72 -11.21
C PRO A 115 -1.93 -15.10 -10.89
N PHE A 116 -2.27 -15.39 -9.64
CA PHE A 116 -2.86 -16.66 -9.20
C PHE A 116 -4.40 -16.64 -9.16
N SER A 117 -5.06 -15.55 -9.55
CA SER A 117 -6.52 -15.40 -9.39
C SER A 117 -7.35 -16.44 -10.17
N ASN A 118 -6.76 -17.00 -11.22
CA ASN A 118 -7.40 -18.02 -12.07
C ASN A 118 -6.90 -19.44 -11.76
N ASP A 119 -6.09 -19.62 -10.71
CA ASP A 119 -5.56 -20.92 -10.28
C ASP A 119 -6.28 -21.40 -9.01
N PRO A 120 -7.42 -22.10 -9.11
CA PRO A 120 -8.25 -22.44 -7.95
C PRO A 120 -7.58 -23.40 -6.96
N SER A 121 -6.49 -24.05 -7.35
CA SER A 121 -5.67 -24.88 -6.46
C SER A 121 -4.82 -24.06 -5.48
N VAL A 122 -4.60 -22.77 -5.74
CA VAL A 122 -3.74 -21.89 -4.94
C VAL A 122 -4.61 -21.08 -3.97
N LYS A 123 -4.44 -21.29 -2.66
CA LYS A 123 -5.13 -20.48 -1.65
C LYS A 123 -4.51 -19.08 -1.55
N LEU A 124 -5.35 -18.05 -1.56
CA LEU A 124 -4.92 -16.66 -1.42
C LEU A 124 -5.20 -16.17 0.00
N LEU A 125 -4.16 -15.99 0.82
CA LEU A 125 -4.30 -15.69 2.25
C LEU A 125 -3.80 -14.28 2.58
N GLY A 126 -4.74 -13.35 2.80
CA GLY A 126 -4.45 -12.00 3.29
C GLY A 126 -4.36 -11.96 4.81
N VAL A 127 -3.35 -11.27 5.34
CA VAL A 127 -3.14 -11.13 6.80
C VAL A 127 -3.25 -9.66 7.20
N GLU A 128 -4.28 -9.30 7.95
CA GLU A 128 -4.46 -7.95 8.50
C GLU A 128 -3.84 -7.80 9.91
N ALA A 129 -3.55 -6.58 10.32
CA ALA A 129 -2.97 -6.30 11.64
C ALA A 129 -4.05 -6.29 12.74
N GLY A 130 -4.07 -7.32 13.58
CA GLY A 130 -5.00 -7.45 14.71
C GLY A 130 -4.76 -6.48 15.88
N GLY A 131 -3.63 -5.77 15.89
CA GLY A 131 -3.28 -4.82 16.97
C GLY A 131 -3.33 -5.46 18.35
N ASP A 132 -4.03 -4.83 19.29
CA ASP A 132 -4.20 -5.34 20.66
C ASP A 132 -5.30 -6.42 20.77
N GLY A 133 -5.99 -6.71 19.66
CA GLY A 133 -7.13 -7.63 19.58
C GLY A 133 -8.19 -7.07 18.63
N VAL A 134 -8.78 -7.93 17.79
CA VAL A 134 -9.85 -7.55 16.83
C VAL A 134 -11.16 -7.15 17.51
N ASP A 135 -11.32 -7.53 18.77
CA ASP A 135 -12.41 -7.16 19.66
C ASP A 135 -12.19 -5.80 20.34
N THR A 136 -11.03 -5.16 20.13
CA THR A 136 -10.66 -3.87 20.72
C THR A 136 -10.70 -2.74 19.66
N PRO A 137 -10.81 -1.46 20.05
CA PRO A 137 -10.70 -0.36 19.08
C PRO A 137 -9.26 -0.12 18.57
N ARG A 138 -8.27 -0.90 19.04
CA ARG A 138 -6.84 -0.70 18.72
C ARG A 138 -6.35 -1.80 17.78
N HIS A 139 -6.91 -1.85 16.58
CA HIS A 139 -6.47 -2.73 15.48
C HIS A 139 -6.42 -1.99 14.15
N SER A 140 -5.97 -2.70 13.10
CA SER A 140 -6.06 -2.23 11.71
C SER A 140 -6.59 -3.32 10.77
N ALA A 141 -7.38 -4.26 11.32
CA ALA A 141 -8.09 -5.30 10.58
C ALA A 141 -9.45 -4.79 10.07
N THR A 142 -9.47 -4.17 8.90
CA THR A 142 -10.66 -3.51 8.35
C THR A 142 -11.64 -4.44 7.64
N LEU A 143 -11.18 -5.61 7.19
CA LEU A 143 -12.02 -6.61 6.52
C LEU A 143 -12.58 -7.64 7.50
N THR A 144 -11.84 -7.88 8.60
CA THR A 144 -12.14 -8.92 9.58
C THR A 144 -12.97 -8.42 10.77
N ALA A 145 -12.80 -7.15 11.18
CA ALA A 145 -13.42 -6.56 12.37
C ALA A 145 -14.54 -5.56 12.03
#